data_AF-A0A2T4ZBT0-F1
#
_entry.id   AF-A0A2T4ZBT0-F1
#
_cell.length_a   1.000
_cell.length_b   1.000
_cell.length_c   1.000
_cell.angle_alpha   90.00
_cell.angle_beta   90.00
_cell.angle_gamma   90.00
#
_symmetry.space_group_name_H-M   'P 1'
#
loop_
_entity.id
_entity.type
_entity.pdbx_description
1 polymer ?
#
loop_
_entity_poly.entity_id
_entity_poly.type
_entity_poly.pdbx_seq_one_letter_code
_entity_poly.pdbx_strand_id
1 'polypeptide(L)'
;MFLVAGYRVRQRIWNNERGFTLIEMLVVLFVIGIIIAIALPNLKAAGESAQAKSCEANRKLIGTQADNHYLETGNYPANVDQLQQRDYLRSTPVCPAKGKYSIHPNSSAEKRVSCSVHGD
;
A
#
# COMPACT_ATOMS: atom_id res chain seq x y z
N MET A 1 38.12 64.75 3.87
CA MET A 1 39.31 64.15 4.49
C MET A 1 39.07 62.65 4.56
N PHE A 2 39.72 61.91 3.64
CA PHE A 2 39.86 60.44 3.52
C PHE A 2 38.56 59.64 3.24
N LEU A 3 38.36 59.17 1.99
CA LEU A 3 38.85 57.89 1.43
C LEU A 3 38.27 56.70 2.22
N VAL A 4 37.53 55.75 1.62
CA VAL A 4 38.14 54.63 0.89
C VAL A 4 37.11 53.89 0.00
N ALA A 5 37.57 53.68 -1.24
CA ALA A 5 37.33 52.56 -2.16
C ALA A 5 35.91 52.07 -2.48
N GLY A 6 35.48 52.39 -3.70
CA GLY A 6 34.47 51.63 -4.41
C GLY A 6 34.96 50.21 -4.73
N TYR A 7 34.21 49.21 -4.25
CA TYR A 7 34.27 47.85 -4.76
C TYR A 7 33.39 47.75 -6.02
N ARG A 8 33.96 48.09 -7.19
CA ARG A 8 33.39 47.68 -8.48
C ARG A 8 33.69 46.21 -8.71
N VAL A 9 32.86 45.33 -8.18
CA VAL A 9 32.84 43.91 -8.58
C VAL A 9 32.20 43.84 -9.97
N ARG A 10 33.01 44.02 -11.02
CA ARG A 10 32.61 43.70 -12.40
C ARG A 10 32.81 42.21 -12.62
N GLN A 11 31.88 41.40 -12.12
CA GLN A 11 31.73 40.01 -12.55
C GLN A 11 31.35 40.03 -14.04
N ARG A 12 32.33 39.78 -14.91
CA ARG A 12 32.04 39.24 -16.24
C ARG A 12 31.53 37.83 -16.00
N ILE A 13 30.21 37.66 -15.93
CA ILE A 13 29.60 36.37 -16.17
C ILE A 13 29.88 36.07 -17.63
N TRP A 14 30.80 35.15 -17.88
CA TRP A 14 31.03 34.63 -19.22
C TRP A 14 29.78 33.82 -19.55
N ASN A 15 28.82 34.44 -20.24
CA ASN A 15 27.66 33.77 -20.83
C ASN A 15 28.15 32.82 -21.92
N ASN A 16 28.67 31.67 -21.51
CA ASN A 16 28.77 30.49 -22.35
C ASN A 16 27.47 29.70 -22.17
N GLU A 17 26.36 30.28 -22.61
CA GLU A 17 25.06 29.64 -22.62
C GLU A 17 25.07 28.57 -23.72
N ARG A 18 25.68 27.42 -23.41
CA ARG A 18 25.52 26.21 -24.20
C ARG A 18 24.08 25.74 -23.98
N GLY A 19 23.22 26.01 -24.95
CA GLY A 19 21.86 25.50 -24.95
C GLY A 19 21.86 23.97 -24.90
N PHE A 20 20.96 23.42 -24.10
CA PHE A 20 20.68 21.98 -24.07
C PHE A 20 20.28 21.53 -25.47
N THR A 21 20.93 20.50 -26.01
CA THR A 21 20.59 20.00 -27.34
C THR A 21 19.31 19.15 -27.27
N LEU A 22 18.48 19.16 -28.32
CA LEU A 22 17.27 18.31 -28.36
C LEU A 22 17.59 16.82 -28.17
N ILE A 23 18.74 16.38 -28.69
CA ILE A 23 19.22 15.00 -28.57
C ILE A 23 19.53 14.62 -27.12
N GLU A 24 20.02 15.57 -26.32
CA GLU A 24 20.38 15.33 -24.92
C GLU A 24 19.15 15.08 -24.06
N MET A 25 18.04 15.79 -24.30
CA MET A 25 16.76 15.48 -23.64
C MET A 25 16.11 14.19 -24.17
N LEU A 26 16.29 13.87 -25.45
CA LEU A 26 15.76 12.65 -26.05
C LEU A 26 16.37 11.39 -25.41
N VAL A 27 17.70 11.37 -25.22
CA VAL A 27 18.38 10.23 -24.59
C VAL A 27 17.96 10.06 -23.13
N VAL A 28 17.75 11.16 -22.40
CA VAL A 28 17.30 11.10 -21.00
C VAL A 28 15.90 10.48 -20.89
N LEU A 29 14.95 10.92 -21.71
CA LEU A 29 13.60 10.35 -21.71
C LEU A 29 13.59 8.90 -22.17
N PHE A 30 14.48 8.53 -23.10
CA PHE A 30 14.64 7.14 -23.53
C PHE A 30 15.05 6.22 -22.37
N VAL A 31 16.07 6.62 -21.58
CA VAL A 31 16.52 5.82 -20.42
C VAL A 31 15.45 5.79 -19.32
N ILE A 32 14.81 6.92 -19.02
CA ILE A 32 13.71 6.97 -18.02
C ILE A 32 12.55 6.06 -18.44
N GLY A 33 12.19 6.05 -19.74
CA GLY A 33 11.14 5.19 -20.28
C GLY A 33 11.42 3.70 -20.07
N ILE A 34 12.66 3.26 -20.30
CA ILE A 34 13.07 1.86 -20.07
C ILE A 34 12.95 1.49 -18.58
N ILE A 35 13.41 2.37 -17.69
CA ILE A 35 13.34 2.12 -16.23
C ILE A 35 11.89 1.99 -15.78
N ILE A 36 11.02 2.92 -16.18
CA ILE A 36 9.59 2.92 -15.81
C ILE A 36 8.88 1.68 -16.35
N ALA A 37 9.19 1.27 -17.59
CA ALA A 37 8.59 0.09 -18.21
C ALA A 37 8.84 -1.20 -17.40
N ILE A 38 10.01 -1.31 -16.76
CA ILE A 38 10.36 -2.45 -15.90
C ILE A 38 9.82 -2.26 -14.47
N ALA A 39 9.86 -1.02 -13.95
CA ALA A 39 9.49 -0.73 -12.56
C ALA A 39 7.99 -0.85 -12.28
N LEU A 40 7.13 -0.35 -13.17
CA LEU A 40 5.68 -0.34 -12.98
C LEU A 40 5.02 -1.72 -12.82
N PRO A 41 5.29 -2.74 -13.65
CA PRO A 41 4.67 -4.06 -13.48
C PRO A 41 5.08 -4.70 -12.15
N ASN A 42 6.34 -4.54 -11.75
CA ASN A 42 6.85 -5.04 -10.47
C ASN A 42 6.15 -4.37 -9.28
N LEU A 43 5.92 -3.06 -9.35
CA LEU A 43 5.21 -2.32 -8.29
C LEU A 43 3.75 -2.78 -8.17
N LYS A 44 3.06 -3.02 -9.29
CA LYS A 44 1.68 -3.53 -9.28
C LYS A 44 1.59 -4.92 -8.65
N ALA A 45 2.47 -5.84 -9.06
CA ALA A 45 2.50 -7.20 -8.52
C ALA A 45 2.84 -7.22 -7.02
N ALA A 46 3.78 -6.39 -6.58
CA ALA A 46 4.10 -6.23 -5.16
C ALA A 46 2.91 -5.68 -4.36
N GLY A 47 2.17 -4.72 -4.93
CA GLY A 47 0.94 -4.20 -4.35
C GLY A 47 -0.13 -5.27 -4.18
N GLU A 48 -0.42 -6.05 -5.21
CA GLU A 48 -1.40 -7.16 -5.15
C GLU A 48 -1.00 -8.22 -4.12
N SER A 49 0.27 -8.61 -4.08
CA SER A 49 0.78 -9.55 -3.08
C SER A 49 0.64 -9.00 -1.65
N ALA A 50 0.90 -7.71 -1.43
CA ALA A 50 0.73 -7.08 -0.13
C ALA A 50 -0.75 -7.04 0.29
N GLN A 51 -1.66 -6.76 -0.65
CA GLN A 51 -3.11 -6.78 -0.39
C GLN A 51 -3.59 -8.19 -0.01
N ALA A 52 -3.13 -9.22 -0.73
CA ALA A 52 -3.44 -10.61 -0.44
C ALA A 52 -2.95 -11.04 0.95
N LYS A 53 -1.69 -10.73 1.30
CA LYS A 53 -1.10 -11.03 2.62
C LYS A 53 -1.82 -10.31 3.76
N SER A 54 -2.16 -9.04 3.57
CA SER A 54 -2.94 -8.28 4.56
C SER A 54 -4.34 -8.86 4.73
N CYS A 55 -4.98 -9.28 3.63
CA CYS A 55 -6.28 -9.94 3.67
C CYS A 55 -6.20 -11.28 4.41
N GLU A 56 -5.18 -12.10 4.16
CA GLU A 56 -4.94 -13.36 4.86
C GLU A 56 -4.76 -13.16 6.37
N ALA A 57 -3.96 -12.16 6.77
CA ALA A 57 -3.77 -11.82 8.19
C ALA A 57 -5.09 -11.41 8.87
N ASN A 58 -5.92 -10.60 8.19
CA ASN A 58 -7.24 -10.22 8.68
C ASN A 58 -8.18 -11.43 8.83
N ARG A 59 -8.19 -12.36 7.86
CA ARG A 59 -9.01 -13.60 7.95
C ARG A 59 -8.60 -14.45 9.15
N LYS A 60 -7.29 -14.62 9.36
CA LYS A 60 -6.75 -15.33 10.52
C LYS A 60 -7.17 -14.66 11.83
N LEU A 61 -7.07 -13.33 11.91
CA LEU A 61 -7.52 -12.57 13.08
C LEU A 61 -9.01 -12.80 13.37
N ILE A 62 -9.89 -12.66 12.36
CA ILE A 62 -11.33 -12.89 12.51
C ILE A 62 -11.59 -14.34 12.91
N GLY A 63 -10.89 -15.31 12.32
CA GLY A 63 -11.03 -16.73 12.64
C GLY A 63 -10.73 -17.01 14.10
N THR A 64 -9.61 -16.50 14.62
CA THR A 64 -9.26 -16.61 16.03
C THR A 64 -10.32 -15.99 16.95
N GLN A 65 -10.88 -14.83 16.58
CA GLN A 65 -11.95 -14.21 17.37
C GLN A 65 -13.28 -14.98 17.28
N ALA A 66 -13.58 -15.58 16.13
CA ALA A 66 -14.75 -16.45 15.97
C ALA A 66 -14.63 -17.72 16.82
N ASP A 67 -13.42 -18.28 16.93
CA ASP A 67 -13.15 -19.41 17.83
C ASP A 67 -13.28 -19.00 19.30
N ASN A 68 -12.79 -17.81 19.70
CA ASN A 68 -13.01 -17.27 21.05
C ASN A 68 -14.51 -17.13 21.38
N HIS A 69 -15.30 -16.60 20.44
CA HIS A 69 -16.76 -16.51 20.60
C HIS A 69 -17.41 -17.90 20.76
N TYR A 70 -16.92 -18.91 20.03
CA TYR A 70 -17.40 -20.28 20.16
C TYR A 70 -17.05 -20.88 21.53
N LEU A 71 -15.84 -20.63 22.05
CA LEU A 71 -15.43 -21.10 23.38
C LEU A 71 -16.30 -20.51 24.50
N GLU A 72 -16.77 -19.27 24.35
CA GLU A 72 -17.60 -18.60 25.37
C GLU A 72 -19.10 -18.90 25.23
N THR A 73 -19.63 -18.99 24.01
CA THR A 73 -21.08 -19.07 23.76
C THR A 73 -21.56 -20.42 23.24
N GLY A 74 -20.64 -21.32 22.92
CA GLY A 74 -20.91 -22.63 22.29
C GLY A 74 -21.37 -22.56 20.83
N ASN A 75 -21.43 -21.36 20.24
CA ASN A 75 -21.89 -21.14 18.87
C ASN A 75 -20.94 -20.22 18.12
N TYR A 76 -20.76 -20.48 16.81
CA TYR A 76 -20.02 -19.55 15.95
C TYR A 76 -20.87 -18.29 15.66
N PRO A 77 -20.23 -17.11 15.51
CA PRO A 77 -20.93 -15.89 15.13
C PRO A 77 -21.54 -16.03 13.72
N ALA A 78 -22.71 -15.44 13.51
CA ALA A 78 -23.39 -15.47 12.22
C ALA A 78 -22.69 -14.57 11.18
N ASN A 79 -22.16 -13.43 11.62
CA ASN A 79 -21.51 -12.42 10.78
C ASN A 79 -20.31 -11.80 11.52
N VAL A 80 -19.39 -11.19 10.78
CA VAL A 80 -18.24 -10.48 11.37
C VAL A 80 -18.68 -9.28 12.22
N ASP A 81 -19.78 -8.61 11.86
CA ASP A 81 -20.30 -7.48 12.64
C ASP A 81 -20.75 -7.88 14.05
N GLN A 82 -21.18 -9.14 14.23
CA GLN A 82 -21.51 -9.67 15.56
C GLN A 82 -20.29 -9.72 16.47
N LEU A 83 -19.10 -10.02 15.91
CA LEU A 83 -17.85 -10.02 16.66
C LEU A 83 -17.47 -8.61 17.11
N GLN A 84 -17.80 -7.60 16.30
CA GLN A 84 -17.60 -6.19 16.70
C GLN A 84 -18.59 -5.77 17.81
N GLN A 85 -19.88 -6.11 17.66
CA GLN A 85 -20.91 -5.74 18.64
C GLN A 85 -20.68 -6.38 20.02
N ARG A 86 -20.05 -7.55 20.04
CA ARG A 86 -19.70 -8.27 21.28
C ARG A 86 -18.26 -8.01 21.75
N ASP A 87 -17.59 -7.00 21.19
CA ASP A 87 -16.26 -6.53 21.60
C ASP A 87 -15.10 -7.55 21.42
N TYR A 88 -15.28 -8.58 20.58
CA TYR A 88 -14.17 -9.44 20.16
C TYR A 88 -13.26 -8.77 19.12
N LEU A 89 -13.81 -7.81 18.36
CA LEU A 89 -13.07 -6.99 17.41
C LEU A 89 -13.23 -5.51 17.74
N ARG A 90 -12.11 -4.81 17.95
CA ARG A 90 -12.10 -3.35 18.16
C ARG A 90 -12.69 -2.57 16.97
N SER A 91 -12.49 -3.10 15.77
CA SER A 91 -13.04 -2.59 14.52
C SER A 91 -13.06 -3.72 13.50
N THR A 92 -14.10 -3.79 12.67
CA THR A 92 -14.13 -4.74 11.56
C THR A 92 -12.99 -4.43 10.59
N PRO A 93 -12.01 -5.33 10.40
CA PRO A 93 -10.91 -5.09 9.50
C PRO A 93 -11.46 -5.00 8.07
N VAL A 94 -10.93 -4.06 7.30
CA VAL A 94 -11.33 -3.83 5.90
C VAL A 94 -10.31 -4.50 5.00
N CYS A 95 -10.77 -5.23 3.98
CA CYS A 95 -9.89 -5.77 2.97
C CYS A 95 -9.29 -4.63 2.13
N PRO A 96 -7.96 -4.60 1.89
CA PRO A 96 -7.33 -3.60 1.05
C PRO A 96 -7.89 -3.54 -0.38
N ALA A 97 -8.40 -4.67 -0.90
CA ALA A 97 -9.07 -4.76 -2.19
C ALA A 97 -10.59 -4.52 -2.12
N LYS A 98 -11.10 -3.97 -1.01
CA LYS A 98 -12.52 -3.68 -0.74
C LYS A 98 -13.44 -4.91 -0.72
N GLY A 99 -12.87 -6.10 -0.49
CA GLY A 99 -13.65 -7.33 -0.25
C GLY A 99 -14.36 -7.34 1.11
N LYS A 100 -15.42 -8.15 1.21
CA LYS A 100 -16.14 -8.42 2.46
C LYS A 100 -15.72 -9.77 3.03
N TYR A 101 -15.74 -9.88 4.35
CA TYR A 101 -15.44 -11.12 5.07
C TYR A 101 -16.72 -11.86 5.44
N SER A 102 -16.75 -13.17 5.19
CA SER A 102 -17.86 -14.06 5.54
C SER A 102 -17.35 -15.19 6.43
N ILE A 103 -18.19 -15.60 7.39
CA ILE A 103 -17.88 -16.69 8.32
C ILE A 103 -18.68 -17.92 7.92
N HIS A 104 -18.00 -19.05 7.73
CA HIS A 104 -18.60 -20.34 7.42
C HIS A 104 -18.47 -21.27 8.63
N PRO A 105 -19.51 -21.37 9.50
CA PRO A 105 -19.40 -22.09 10.76
C PRO A 105 -19.22 -23.61 10.58
N ASN A 106 -19.64 -24.16 9.43
CA ASN A 106 -19.57 -25.60 9.14
C ASN A 106 -18.32 -26.03 8.38
N SER A 107 -17.39 -25.12 8.07
CA SER A 107 -16.12 -25.47 7.43
C SER A 107 -15.02 -25.75 8.47
N SER A 108 -13.93 -26.39 8.02
CA SER A 108 -12.70 -26.55 8.81
C SER A 108 -12.21 -25.21 9.37
N ALA A 109 -11.52 -25.25 10.52
CA ALA A 109 -11.02 -24.05 11.21
C ALA A 109 -10.18 -23.13 10.29
N GLU A 110 -9.39 -23.74 9.39
CA GLU A 110 -8.56 -23.03 8.40
C GLU A 110 -9.35 -22.29 7.30
N LYS A 111 -10.59 -22.73 6.99
CA LYS A 111 -11.45 -22.13 5.94
C LYS A 111 -12.67 -21.41 6.49
N ARG A 112 -12.69 -21.16 7.81
CA ARG A 112 -13.84 -20.60 8.51
C ARG A 112 -14.12 -19.14 8.12
N VAL A 113 -13.12 -18.42 7.64
CA VAL A 113 -13.28 -17.02 7.19
C VAL A 113 -12.82 -16.91 5.74
N SER A 114 -13.74 -16.49 4.87
CA SER A 114 -13.48 -16.25 3.45
C SER A 114 -13.59 -14.76 3.13
N CYS A 115 -12.91 -14.31 2.08
CA CYS A 115 -12.99 -12.96 1.54
C CYS A 115 -13.53 -13.00 0.11
N SER A 116 -14.44 -12.10 -0.23
CA SER A 116 -15.06 -12.05 -1.57
C SER A 116 -14.10 -11.79 -2.73
N VAL A 117 -12.88 -11.30 -2.46
CA VAL A 117 -11.88 -10.95 -3.48
C VAL A 117 -10.70 -11.93 -3.52
N HIS A 118 -10.21 -12.35 -2.35
CA HIS A 118 -9.02 -13.21 -2.25
C HIS A 118 -9.35 -14.67 -1.88
N GLY A 119 -10.63 -15.03 -1.73
CA GLY A 119 -11.07 -16.37 -1.38
C GLY A 119 -10.74 -16.77 0.07
N ASP A 120 -10.40 -18.04 0.25
CA ASP A 120 -10.02 -18.67 1.53
C ASP A 120 -8.53 -18.54 1.85
#